data_AF-Q08PB4-F1
#
_entry.id   AF-Q08PB4-F1
#
_cell.length_a   1.000
_cell.length_b   1.000
_cell.length_c   1.000
_cell.angle_alpha   90.00
_cell.angle_beta   90.00
_cell.angle_gamma   90.00
#
_symmetry.space_group_name_H-M   'P 1'
#
loop_
_entity.id
_entity.type
_entity.pdbx_description
1 polymer ?
#
loop_
_entity_poly.entity_id
_entity_poly.type
_entity_poly.pdbx_seq_one_letter_code
_entity_poly.pdbx_strand_id
1 'polypeptide(L)' 'MRPTLIAVATAVSFFLGCAANQAYAERQPRMRDALVHLEKALSELKSARADKGGYRVKAIGLTEQAIGAVREGIQFDNQH' A
#
# COMPACT_ATOMS: atom_id res chain seq x y z
N MET A 1 23.09 -54.20 -11.39
CA MET A 1 23.71 -52.90 -11.07
C MET A 1 23.82 -52.07 -12.35
N ARG A 2 23.09 -50.95 -12.45
CA ARG A 2 23.44 -49.73 -13.21
C ARG A 2 22.35 -48.66 -13.04
N PRO A 3 22.40 -47.85 -11.95
CA PRO A 3 21.33 -46.93 -11.56
C PRO A 3 21.54 -45.51 -12.13
N THR A 4 21.91 -45.37 -13.40
CA THR A 4 22.35 -44.07 -13.95
C THR A 4 21.29 -43.34 -14.78
N LEU A 5 20.12 -43.95 -15.06
CA LEU A 5 19.09 -43.36 -15.92
C LEU A 5 17.94 -42.68 -15.16
N ILE A 6 17.78 -42.93 -13.86
CA ILE A 6 16.68 -42.35 -13.06
C ILE A 6 17.09 -41.00 -12.43
N ALA A 7 18.38 -40.70 -12.31
CA ALA A 7 18.88 -39.50 -11.65
C ALA A 7 18.74 -38.21 -12.47
N VAL A 8 18.52 -38.30 -13.79
CA VAL A 8 18.46 -37.13 -14.67
C VAL A 8 17.04 -36.57 -14.77
N ALA A 9 16.01 -37.41 -14.62
CA ALA A 9 14.61 -36.99 -14.74
C ALA A 9 14.08 -36.26 -13.48
N THR A 10 14.65 -36.52 -12.29
CA THR A 10 14.25 -35.84 -11.05
C THR A 10 14.93 -34.47 -10.86
N ALA A 11 16.04 -34.21 -11.55
CA ALA A 11 16.77 -32.94 -11.47
C ALA A 11 16.05 -31.79 -12.21
N VAL A 12 15.23 -32.09 -13.22
CA VAL A 12 14.47 -31.08 -13.99
C VAL A 12 13.27 -30.55 -13.21
N SER A 13 12.65 -31.38 -12.35
CA SER A 13 11.47 -30.99 -11.57
C SER A 13 11.79 -30.09 -10.37
N PHE A 14 13.05 -30.02 -9.92
CA PHE A 14 13.44 -29.16 -8.80
C PHE A 14 13.71 -27.71 -9.20
N PHE A 15 13.99 -27.43 -10.48
CA PHE A 15 14.30 -26.07 -10.95
C PHE A 15 13.08 -25.24 -11.32
N LEU A 16 11.90 -25.84 -11.54
CA LEU A 16 10.66 -25.10 -11.82
C LEU A 16 9.86 -24.69 -10.57
N GLY A 17 10.19 -25.22 -9.39
CA GLY A 17 9.47 -24.93 -8.15
C GLY A 17 9.86 -23.62 -7.45
N CYS A 18 10.97 -22.98 -7.86
CA CYS A 18 11.53 -21.79 -7.20
C CYS A 18 11.24 -20.46 -7.91
N ALA A 19 10.30 -20.40 -8.85
CA ALA A 19 9.64 -19.14 -9.21
C ALA A 19 8.49 -18.87 -8.22
N ALA A 20 8.78 -19.02 -6.93
CA ALA A 20 7.87 -18.72 -5.86
C ALA A 20 7.63 -17.22 -5.86
N ASN A 21 6.40 -16.83 -6.18
CA ASN A 21 5.71 -15.63 -5.72
C ASN A 21 6.66 -14.53 -5.25
N GLN A 22 7.19 -13.73 -6.19
CA GLN A 22 7.51 -12.35 -5.83
C GLN A 22 6.17 -11.69 -5.52
N ALA A 23 5.72 -11.85 -4.28
CA ALA A 23 4.70 -11.00 -3.71
C ALA A 23 5.28 -9.58 -3.82
N TYR A 24 4.80 -8.83 -4.82
CA TYR A 24 5.06 -7.41 -4.93
C TYR A 24 4.48 -6.80 -3.66
N ALA A 25 5.30 -6.69 -2.61
CA ALA A 25 4.94 -5.95 -1.42
C ALA A 25 4.61 -4.54 -1.89
N GLU A 26 3.35 -4.12 -1.72
CA GLU A 26 2.91 -2.82 -2.19
C GLU A 26 3.80 -1.75 -1.56
N ARG A 27 4.37 -0.86 -2.38
CA ARG A 27 5.30 0.14 -1.89
C ARG A 27 4.55 1.10 -0.96
N GLN A 28 5.00 1.15 0.30
CA GLN A 28 4.46 1.97 1.41
C GLN A 28 2.99 1.70 1.80
N PRO A 29 2.65 0.49 2.29
CA PRO A 29 1.27 0.13 2.58
C PRO A 29 0.64 1.06 3.64
N ARG A 30 1.40 1.42 4.69
CA ARG A 30 0.92 2.30 5.77
C ARG A 30 0.59 3.72 5.33
N MET A 31 1.38 4.28 4.40
CA MET A 31 1.13 5.64 3.89
C MET A 31 -0.14 5.66 3.01
N ARG A 32 -0.35 4.60 2.22
CA ARG A 32 -1.57 4.40 1.44
C ARG A 32 -2.79 4.23 2.35
N ASP A 33 -2.68 3.42 3.40
CA ASP A 33 -3.74 3.25 4.40
C ASP A 33 -4.07 4.59 5.08
N ALA A 34 -3.06 5.35 5.47
CA ALA A 34 -3.24 6.68 6.06
C ALA A 34 -3.99 7.62 5.10
N LEU A 35 -3.64 7.62 3.80
CA LEU A 35 -4.34 8.40 2.80
C LEU A 35 -5.83 8.02 2.71
N VAL A 36 -6.14 6.72 2.66
CA VAL A 36 -7.52 6.21 2.65
C VAL A 36 -8.30 6.69 3.87
N HIS A 37 -7.70 6.60 5.07
CA HIS A 37 -8.34 7.06 6.30
C HIS A 37 -8.60 8.57 6.31
N LEU A 38 -7.65 9.36 5.81
CA LEU A 38 -7.80 10.82 5.72
C LEU A 38 -8.89 11.21 4.71
N GLU A 39 -8.95 10.55 3.55
CA GLU A 39 -10.00 10.80 2.54
C GLU A 39 -11.39 10.45 3.07
N LYS A 40 -11.51 9.35 3.83
CA LYS A 40 -12.74 8.99 4.54
C LYS A 40 -13.12 10.08 5.56
N ALA A 41 -12.19 10.50 6.41
CA ALA A 41 -12.43 11.55 7.40
C ALA A 41 -12.87 12.87 6.74
N LEU A 42 -12.24 13.25 5.63
CA LEU A 42 -12.61 14.45 4.87
C LEU A 42 -14.05 14.37 4.35
N SER A 43 -14.45 13.21 3.81
CA SER A 43 -15.82 12.96 3.35
C SER A 43 -16.83 13.12 4.50
N GLU A 44 -16.55 12.51 5.65
CA GLU A 44 -17.39 12.60 6.84
C GLU A 44 -17.53 14.06 7.33
N LEU A 45 -16.42 14.81 7.38
CA LEU A 45 -16.41 16.23 7.76
C LEU A 45 -17.21 17.11 6.78
N LYS A 46 -17.10 16.86 5.48
CA LYS A 46 -17.88 17.57 4.45
C LYS A 46 -19.38 17.28 4.56
N SER A 47 -19.75 16.05 4.94
CA SER A 47 -21.15 15.65 5.15
C SER A 47 -21.77 16.20 6.45
N ALA A 48 -20.97 16.63 7.41
CA ALA A 48 -21.45 17.09 8.71
C ALA A 48 -22.24 18.41 8.59
N ARG A 49 -23.50 18.40 9.07
CA ARG A 49 -24.47 19.51 8.87
C ARG A 49 -24.14 20.81 9.59
N ALA A 50 -23.55 20.73 10.78
CA ALA A 50 -23.29 21.92 11.60
C ALA A 50 -21.80 22.24 11.63
N ASP A 51 -21.45 23.51 11.51
CA ASP A 51 -20.06 23.98 11.55
C ASP A 51 -19.39 23.80 12.93
N LYS A 52 -20.19 23.46 13.96
CA LYS A 52 -19.74 23.25 15.36
C LYS A 52 -18.85 24.41 15.84
N GLY A 53 -19.27 25.66 15.62
CA GLY A 53 -18.48 26.84 16.02
C GLY A 53 -17.21 27.07 15.19
N GLY A 54 -17.19 26.67 13.92
CA GLY A 54 -16.04 26.80 13.02
C GLY A 54 -15.08 25.62 13.03
N TYR A 55 -15.22 24.70 14.00
CA TYR A 55 -14.32 23.55 14.11
C TYR A 55 -14.44 22.59 12.93
N ARG A 56 -15.61 22.48 12.30
CA ARG A 56 -15.78 21.62 11.12
C ARG A 56 -14.95 22.14 9.95
N VAL A 57 -15.06 23.42 9.61
CA VAL A 57 -14.26 24.03 8.54
C VAL A 57 -12.77 23.96 8.86
N LYS A 58 -12.38 24.22 10.11
CA LYS A 58 -10.98 24.06 10.57
C LYS A 58 -10.48 22.63 10.37
N ALA A 59 -11.27 21.63 10.76
CA ALA A 59 -10.92 20.22 10.60
C ALA A 59 -10.79 19.81 9.12
N ILE A 60 -11.67 20.32 8.24
CA ILE A 60 -11.55 20.11 6.79
C ILE A 60 -10.20 20.61 6.28
N GLY A 61 -9.84 21.86 6.60
CA GLY A 61 -8.58 22.45 6.14
C GLY A 61 -7.34 21.73 6.65
N LEU A 62 -7.35 21.24 7.90
CA LEU A 62 -6.25 20.43 8.45
C LEU A 62 -6.17 19.06 7.77
N THR A 63 -7.31 18.43 7.49
CA THR A 63 -7.36 17.12 6.83
C THR A 63 -6.84 17.22 5.39
N GLU A 64 -7.21 18.27 4.66
CA GLU A 64 -6.72 18.52 3.30
C GLU A 64 -5.21 18.75 3.25
N GLN A 65 -4.65 19.49 4.22
CA GLN A 65 -3.19 19.65 4.36
C GLN A 65 -2.49 18.32 4.64
N ALA A 66 -3.04 17.49 5.54
CA ALA A 66 -2.48 16.18 5.86
C ALA A 66 -2.49 15.24 4.63
N ILE A 67 -3.56 15.26 3.83
CA ILE A 67 -3.65 14.51 2.57
C ILE A 67 -2.53 14.93 1.61
N GLY A 68 -2.29 16.24 1.46
CA GLY A 68 -1.21 16.76 0.64
C GLY A 68 0.16 16.23 1.08
N ALA A 69 0.48 16.36 2.36
CA ALA A 69 1.75 15.89 2.92
C ALA A 69 1.96 14.38 2.77
N VAL A 70 0.91 13.57 2.95
CA VAL A 70 0.99 12.11 2.76
C VAL A 70 1.25 11.76 1.29
N ARG A 71 0.59 12.45 0.35
CA ARG A 71 0.83 12.25 -1.10
C ARG A 71 2.26 12.63 -1.49
N GLU A 72 2.76 13.75 -0.98
CA GLU A 72 4.15 14.19 -1.18
C GLU A 72 5.15 13.18 -0.59
N GLY A 73 4.90 12.67 0.62
CA GLY A 73 5.75 11.64 1.23
C GLY A 73 5.75 10.32 0.46
N ILE A 74 4.60 9.94 -0.11
CA ILE A 74 4.51 8.77 -1.00
C ILE A 74 5.32 9.01 -2.28
N GLN A 75 5.19 10.19 -2.89
CA GLN A 75 5.93 10.54 -4.09
C GLN A 75 7.45 10.61 -3.84
N PHE A 76 7.86 11.18 -2.72
CA PHE A 76 9.27 11.31 -2.35
C PHE A 76 9.94 9.94 -2.26
N ASP A 77 9.36 9.02 -1.49
CA ASP A 77 9.86 7.64 -1.42
C ASP A 77 9.78 6.99 -2.80
N ASN A 78 8.70 7.16 -3.56
CA ASN A 78 8.62 6.56 -4.89
C ASN A 78 9.78 6.95 -5.83
N GLN A 79 10.41 8.11 -5.60
CA GLN A 79 11.51 8.64 -6.40
C GLN A 79 12.92 8.45 -5.79
N HIS A 80 13.03 8.05 -4.51
CA HIS A 80 14.29 7.85 -3.78
C HIS A 80 14.41 6.44 -3.22
#